data_AF-A0A6I3H9T7-F1
#
_entry.id   AF-A0A6I3H9T7-F1
#
_cell.length_a   1.000
_cell.length_b   1.000
_cell.length_c   1.000
_cell.angle_alpha   90.00
_cell.angle_beta   90.00
_cell.angle_gamma   90.00
#
_symmetry.space_group_name_H-M   'P 1'
#
loop_
_entity.id
_entity.type
_entity.pdbx_description
1 polymer ?
#
loop_
_entity_poly.entity_id
_entity_poly.type
_entity_poly.pdbx_seq_one_letter_code
_entity_poly.pdbx_strand_id
1 'polypeptide(L)'
;TTLAIAPLVVNGLVHLDGIVVNAASGVSGAGRPPKPNTTFCTVDEDFTAYGLLNHRHTPEIEQNIAALASSDSSSVSVLFTPHLAPMNRGMLATCYLRPTGSKNTAQLLEIYEEFYADEQFVVVTEGSPSTKACLSSNTAHVTVRADERTGHIVAIGAIDNLTKGASGQAIQCANILAGLPEATGLSSIGVYP
;
A
#
# COMPACT_ATOMS: atom_id res chain seq x y z
N THR A 1 0.19 -1.96 0.00
CA THR A 1 0.65 -2.82 1.11
C THR A 1 2.16 -2.91 1.15
N THR A 2 2.82 -3.53 0.16
CA THR A 2 4.27 -3.77 0.17
C THR A 2 5.10 -2.51 0.47
N LEU A 3 4.85 -1.41 -0.25
CA LEU A 3 5.53 -0.12 0.01
C LEU A 3 5.29 0.43 1.42
N ALA A 4 4.14 0.16 2.03
CA ALA A 4 3.87 0.65 3.38
C ALA A 4 4.69 -0.08 4.45
N ILE A 5 5.06 -1.35 4.22
CA ILE A 5 5.69 -2.22 5.23
C ILE A 5 7.15 -2.57 4.92
N ALA A 6 7.63 -2.30 3.70
CA ALA A 6 8.97 -2.70 3.28
C ALA A 6 10.09 -2.23 4.22
N PRO A 7 10.12 -0.97 4.72
CA PRO A 7 11.17 -0.55 5.63
C PRO A 7 11.18 -1.34 6.94
N LEU A 8 10.01 -1.78 7.43
CA LEU A 8 9.90 -2.60 8.64
C LEU A 8 10.42 -4.02 8.41
N VAL A 9 10.06 -4.62 7.27
CA VAL A 9 10.42 -6.00 6.92
C VAL A 9 11.91 -6.10 6.66
N VAL A 10 12.47 -5.21 5.83
CA VAL A 10 13.90 -5.22 5.46
C VAL A 10 14.80 -5.03 6.69
N ASN A 11 14.37 -4.21 7.66
CA ASN A 11 15.12 -3.97 8.90
C ASN A 11 14.81 -4.98 10.03
N GLY A 12 14.01 -6.02 9.78
CA GLY A 12 13.67 -7.05 10.79
C GLY A 12 12.92 -6.50 12.02
N LEU A 13 12.15 -5.43 11.85
CA LEU A 13 11.52 -4.68 12.96
C LEU A 13 10.17 -5.25 13.39
N VAL A 14 9.65 -6.22 12.64
CA VAL A 14 8.31 -6.79 12.81
C VAL A 14 8.31 -8.30 12.66
N HIS A 15 7.38 -8.95 13.35
CA HIS A 15 7.03 -10.34 13.10
C HIS A 15 6.33 -10.47 11.74
N LEU A 16 6.67 -11.54 10.99
CA LEU A 16 6.12 -11.77 9.65
C LEU A 16 4.88 -12.66 9.63
N ASP A 17 4.49 -13.21 10.79
CA ASP A 17 3.27 -13.98 10.99
C ASP A 17 2.11 -13.12 11.55
N GLY A 18 0.92 -13.36 11.02
CA GLY A 18 -0.30 -12.70 11.47
C GLY A 18 -0.36 -11.20 11.15
N ILE A 19 0.25 -10.78 10.04
CA ILE A 19 0.14 -9.39 9.55
C ILE A 19 -1.31 -9.14 9.13
N VAL A 20 -1.93 -8.08 9.62
CA VAL A 20 -3.32 -7.73 9.26
C VAL A 20 -3.32 -6.55 8.30
N VAL A 21 -4.00 -6.70 7.16
CA VAL A 21 -4.10 -5.67 6.13
C VAL A 21 -5.57 -5.40 5.84
N ASN A 22 -6.03 -4.20 6.20
CA ASN A 22 -7.31 -3.66 5.76
C ASN A 22 -7.05 -2.67 4.63
N ALA A 23 -7.56 -2.95 3.43
CA ALA A 23 -7.41 -2.05 2.29
C ALA A 23 -8.77 -1.54 1.81
N ALA A 24 -8.86 -0.26 1.51
CA ALA A 24 -10.00 0.33 0.80
C ALA A 24 -9.57 0.67 -0.62
N SER A 25 -10.37 0.30 -1.62
CA SER A 25 -10.10 0.58 -3.03
C SER A 25 -11.32 1.21 -3.69
N GLY A 26 -11.06 2.16 -4.60
CA GLY A 26 -12.10 2.68 -5.50
C GLY A 26 -12.59 1.62 -6.48
N VAL A 27 -13.79 1.84 -7.02
CA VAL A 27 -14.53 0.89 -7.86
C VAL A 27 -13.79 0.52 -9.14
N SER A 28 -12.95 1.43 -9.66
CA SER A 28 -12.17 1.17 -10.88
C SER A 28 -11.26 -0.06 -10.77
N GLY A 29 -10.86 -0.49 -9.57
CA GLY A 29 -10.11 -1.73 -9.35
C GLY A 29 -10.91 -3.00 -9.72
N ALA A 30 -12.24 -2.94 -9.77
CA ALA A 30 -13.09 -4.06 -10.18
C ALA A 30 -13.19 -4.24 -11.71
N GLY A 31 -12.63 -3.30 -12.48
CA GLY A 31 -12.65 -3.28 -13.94
C GLY A 31 -13.87 -2.56 -14.55
N ARG A 32 -13.84 -2.41 -15.89
CA ARG A 32 -14.89 -1.76 -16.69
C ARG A 32 -16.18 -2.57 -16.90
N PRO A 33 -16.15 -3.92 -17.05
CA PRO A 33 -17.35 -4.69 -17.35
C PRO A 33 -18.42 -4.55 -16.24
N PRO A 34 -19.71 -4.38 -16.59
CA PRO A 34 -20.76 -4.19 -15.61
C PRO A 34 -20.97 -5.47 -14.79
N LYS A 35 -21.00 -5.31 -13.47
CA LYS A 35 -21.35 -6.35 -12.50
C LYS A 35 -22.40 -5.79 -11.53
N PRO A 36 -23.30 -6.62 -10.97
CA PRO A 36 -24.30 -6.15 -10.02
C PRO A 36 -23.71 -5.31 -8.88
N ASN A 37 -22.55 -5.69 -8.36
CA ASN A 37 -21.84 -5.01 -7.27
C ASN A 37 -20.99 -3.79 -7.70
N THR A 38 -21.09 -3.33 -8.95
CA THR A 38 -20.32 -2.19 -9.49
C THR A 38 -21.21 -1.12 -10.12
N THR A 39 -22.54 -1.29 -10.06
CA THR A 39 -23.46 -0.27 -10.54
C THR A 39 -23.47 0.92 -9.58
N PHE A 40 -23.68 2.13 -10.11
CA PHE A 40 -23.62 3.36 -9.30
C PHE A 40 -24.50 3.26 -8.04
N CYS A 41 -25.78 2.91 -8.19
CA CYS A 41 -26.72 2.81 -7.06
C CYS A 41 -26.40 1.68 -6.07
N THR A 42 -25.51 0.74 -6.40
CA THR A 42 -25.05 -0.29 -5.47
C THR A 42 -23.81 0.15 -4.69
N VAL A 43 -23.00 1.03 -5.25
CA VAL A 43 -21.74 1.45 -4.62
C VAL A 43 -21.89 2.80 -3.91
N ASP A 44 -22.69 3.72 -4.45
CA ASP A 44 -22.90 5.04 -3.87
C ASP A 44 -23.41 4.92 -2.43
N GLU A 45 -22.82 5.70 -1.52
CA GLU A 45 -23.10 5.70 -0.08
C GLU A 45 -22.92 4.33 0.65
N ASP A 46 -22.22 3.36 0.05
CA ASP A 46 -21.90 2.05 0.67
C ASP A 46 -20.39 1.79 0.78
N PHE A 47 -19.99 1.01 1.80
CA PHE A 47 -18.62 0.58 2.04
C PHE A 47 -18.61 -0.89 2.45
N THR A 48 -18.27 -1.76 1.51
CA THR A 48 -18.46 -3.21 1.66
C THR A 48 -17.15 -4.00 1.58
N ALA A 49 -16.92 -4.91 2.52
CA ALA A 49 -15.82 -5.87 2.43
C ALA A 49 -16.10 -6.95 1.37
N TYR A 50 -15.06 -7.44 0.70
CA TYR A 50 -15.19 -8.50 -0.30
C TYR A 50 -13.97 -9.43 -0.29
N GLY A 51 -14.06 -10.56 -1.00
CA GLY A 51 -12.91 -11.46 -1.17
C GLY A 51 -12.34 -12.02 0.14
N LEU A 52 -13.18 -12.15 1.17
CA LEU A 52 -12.76 -12.55 2.52
C LEU A 52 -12.02 -13.91 2.48
N LEU A 53 -10.85 -13.95 3.13
CA LEU A 53 -9.98 -15.13 3.30
C LEU A 53 -9.40 -15.74 2.02
N ASN A 54 -9.89 -15.39 0.83
CA ASN A 54 -9.53 -16.05 -0.44
C ASN A 54 -9.24 -15.06 -1.58
N HIS A 55 -8.85 -13.81 -1.25
CA HIS A 55 -8.51 -12.83 -2.26
C HIS A 55 -7.20 -13.20 -2.98
N ARG A 56 -7.16 -13.04 -4.31
CA ARG A 56 -6.03 -13.47 -5.15
C ARG A 56 -4.72 -12.73 -4.88
N HIS A 57 -4.79 -11.51 -4.35
CA HIS A 57 -3.60 -10.74 -3.95
C HIS A 57 -3.01 -11.17 -2.60
N THR A 58 -3.69 -11.96 -1.78
CA THR A 58 -3.11 -12.44 -0.51
C THR A 58 -1.77 -13.17 -0.73
N PRO A 59 -1.68 -14.21 -1.59
CA PRO A 59 -0.40 -14.87 -1.86
C PRO A 59 0.64 -13.96 -2.51
N GLU A 60 0.24 -12.96 -3.32
CA GLU A 60 1.16 -11.97 -3.90
C GLU A 60 1.77 -11.07 -2.82
N ILE A 61 0.97 -10.63 -1.85
CA ILE A 61 1.46 -9.84 -0.72
C ILE A 61 2.44 -10.68 0.12
N GLU A 62 2.09 -11.93 0.43
CA GLU A 62 2.95 -12.85 1.17
C GLU A 62 4.27 -13.11 0.42
N GLN A 63 4.21 -13.33 -0.89
CA GLN A 63 5.39 -13.50 -1.75
C GLN A 63 6.29 -12.27 -1.70
N ASN A 64 5.74 -11.06 -1.81
CA ASN A 64 6.51 -9.82 -1.75
C ASN A 64 7.18 -9.63 -0.39
N ILE A 65 6.49 -9.92 0.71
CA ILE A 65 7.04 -9.85 2.08
C ILE A 65 8.17 -10.87 2.25
N ALA A 66 7.95 -12.11 1.80
CA ALA A 66 8.97 -13.16 1.84
C ALA A 66 10.22 -12.77 1.06
N ALA A 67 10.07 -12.13 -0.10
CA ALA A 67 11.20 -11.68 -0.92
C ALA A 67 11.99 -10.51 -0.28
N LEU A 68 11.33 -9.68 0.54
CA LEU A 68 11.96 -8.57 1.27
C LEU A 68 12.64 -9.03 2.57
N ALA A 69 12.21 -10.16 3.13
CA ALA A 69 12.75 -10.67 4.39
C ALA A 69 14.17 -11.22 4.18
N SER A 70 15.13 -10.74 4.97
CA SER A 70 16.51 -11.24 4.98
C SER A 70 16.71 -12.53 5.78
N SER A 71 15.68 -13.00 6.50
CA SER A 71 15.66 -14.18 7.35
C SER A 71 14.62 -15.21 6.90
N ASP A 72 14.53 -16.36 7.58
CA ASP A 72 13.63 -17.46 7.25
C ASP A 72 12.20 -16.98 6.93
N SER A 73 11.84 -17.07 5.65
CA SER A 73 10.57 -16.60 5.09
C SER A 73 9.47 -17.67 5.16
N SER A 74 9.73 -18.80 5.82
CA SER A 74 8.81 -19.95 5.87
C SER A 74 7.52 -19.72 6.65
N SER A 75 7.41 -18.61 7.41
CA SER A 75 6.26 -18.31 8.28
C SER A 75 5.49 -17.03 7.92
N VAL A 76 5.68 -16.46 6.72
CA VAL A 76 4.93 -15.27 6.30
C VAL A 76 3.44 -15.59 6.21
N SER A 77 2.60 -14.83 6.90
CA SER A 77 1.15 -14.96 6.79
C SER A 77 0.43 -13.63 6.93
N VAL A 78 -0.56 -13.43 6.06
CA VAL A 78 -1.32 -12.17 5.98
C VAL A 78 -2.82 -12.43 6.07
N LEU A 79 -3.48 -11.76 7.02
CA LEU A 79 -4.94 -11.61 7.02
C LEU A 79 -5.31 -10.37 6.21
N PHE A 80 -5.77 -10.57 4.98
CA PHE A 80 -6.13 -9.50 4.06
C PHE A 80 -7.64 -9.35 3.88
N THR A 81 -8.14 -8.13 4.15
CA THR A 81 -9.55 -7.76 3.95
C THR A 81 -9.63 -6.51 3.06
N PRO A 82 -9.96 -6.66 1.77
CA PRO A 82 -10.25 -5.53 0.91
C PRO A 82 -11.70 -5.06 1.08
N HIS A 83 -11.88 -3.74 0.93
CA HIS A 83 -13.15 -3.04 0.98
C HIS A 83 -13.33 -2.23 -0.30
N LEU A 84 -14.53 -2.32 -0.86
CA LEU A 84 -14.96 -1.48 -1.97
C LEU A 84 -15.45 -0.16 -1.39
N ALA A 85 -14.78 0.93 -1.76
CA ALA A 85 -15.13 2.27 -1.31
C ALA A 85 -15.96 3.02 -2.35
N PRO A 86 -16.85 3.95 -1.94
CA PRO A 86 -17.70 4.75 -2.83
C PRO A 86 -16.91 5.88 -3.50
N MET A 87 -15.82 5.52 -4.17
CA MET A 87 -14.94 6.43 -4.90
C MET A 87 -14.46 5.78 -6.20
N ASN A 88 -14.21 6.59 -7.23
CA ASN A 88 -13.79 6.07 -8.53
C ASN A 88 -12.39 5.46 -8.50
N ARG A 89 -11.43 6.18 -7.90
CA ARG A 89 -10.00 5.85 -7.87
C ARG A 89 -9.43 6.05 -6.48
N GLY A 90 -8.29 5.42 -6.24
CA GLY A 90 -7.56 5.47 -4.98
C GLY A 90 -7.53 4.11 -4.31
N MET A 91 -6.44 3.85 -3.59
CA MET A 91 -6.32 2.71 -2.70
C MET A 91 -5.58 3.15 -1.45
N LEU A 92 -6.08 2.77 -0.28
CA LEU A 92 -5.44 2.98 1.01
C LEU A 92 -5.35 1.64 1.73
N ALA A 93 -4.14 1.25 2.12
CA ALA A 93 -3.88 0.05 2.89
C ALA A 93 -3.42 0.42 4.29
N THR A 94 -4.16 0.01 5.30
CA THR A 94 -3.78 0.07 6.72
C THR A 94 -3.28 -1.30 7.15
N CYS A 95 -2.02 -1.36 7.52
CA CYS A 95 -1.32 -2.58 7.89
C CYS A 95 -1.01 -2.54 9.38
N TYR A 96 -1.39 -3.58 10.11
CA TYR A 96 -1.09 -3.77 11.53
C TYR A 96 -0.08 -4.88 11.68
N LEU A 97 1.01 -4.60 12.39
CA LEU A 97 2.14 -5.52 12.57
C LEU A 97 2.57 -5.54 14.04
N ARG A 98 3.07 -6.67 14.52
CA ARG A 98 3.68 -6.76 15.85
C ARG A 98 5.18 -6.45 15.73
N PRO A 99 5.73 -5.53 16.53
CA PRO A 99 7.15 -5.22 16.49
C PRO A 99 7.99 -6.31 17.20
N THR A 100 9.24 -6.49 16.78
CA THR A 100 10.21 -7.40 17.45
C THR A 100 10.84 -6.82 18.72
N GLY A 101 10.43 -5.61 19.11
CA GLY A 101 10.88 -4.91 20.33
C GLY A 101 10.13 -3.60 20.52
N SER A 102 10.53 -2.80 21.52
CA SER A 102 9.95 -1.46 21.68
C SER A 102 10.37 -0.55 20.53
N LYS A 103 9.44 0.25 20.01
CA LYS A 103 9.66 1.18 18.89
C LYS A 103 8.98 2.50 19.17
N ASN A 104 9.68 3.59 18.90
CA ASN A 104 9.15 4.94 18.92
C ASN A 104 8.75 5.36 17.49
N THR A 105 7.60 6.01 17.34
CA THR A 105 7.14 6.60 16.08
C THR A 105 8.21 7.47 15.40
N ALA A 106 8.91 8.34 16.15
CA ALA A 106 9.92 9.23 15.56
C ALA A 106 11.06 8.45 14.88
N GLN A 107 11.59 7.43 15.57
CA GLN A 107 12.63 6.55 15.03
C GLN A 107 12.12 5.74 13.83
N LEU A 108 10.86 5.29 13.85
CA LEU A 108 10.29 4.57 12.70
C LEU A 108 10.14 5.49 11.48
N LEU A 109 9.78 6.76 11.67
CA LEU A 109 9.70 7.74 10.58
C LEU A 109 11.07 8.03 9.99
N GLU A 110 12.11 8.22 10.82
CA GLU A 110 13.50 8.39 10.35
C GLU A 110 13.93 7.20 9.47
N ILE A 111 13.64 5.97 9.90
CA ILE A 111 13.94 4.76 9.11
C ILE A 111 13.22 4.77 7.76
N TYR A 112 11.97 5.23 7.71
CA TYR A 112 11.21 5.32 6.46
C TYR A 112 11.78 6.39 5.53
N GLU A 113 12.14 7.55 6.08
CA GLU A 113 12.74 8.67 5.33
C GLU A 113 14.09 8.26 4.74
N GLU A 114 14.94 7.59 5.52
CA GLU A 114 16.23 7.05 5.04
C GLU A 114 16.02 5.97 3.97
N PHE A 115 15.08 5.04 4.18
CA PHE A 115 14.82 3.94 3.24
C PHE A 115 14.31 4.44 1.88
N TYR A 116 13.51 5.50 1.86
CA TYR A 116 12.91 6.06 0.65
C TYR A 116 13.59 7.35 0.16
N ALA A 117 14.75 7.73 0.70
CA ALA A 117 15.42 9.00 0.39
C ALA A 117 15.70 9.19 -1.10
N ASP A 118 16.06 8.12 -1.80
CA ASP A 118 16.37 8.13 -3.24
C ASP A 118 15.18 7.70 -4.13
N GLU A 119 14.00 7.48 -3.53
CA GLU A 119 12.83 6.95 -4.22
C GLU A 119 11.83 8.06 -4.59
N GLN A 120 11.97 8.58 -5.82
CA GLN A 120 11.21 9.72 -6.35
C GLN A 120 9.68 9.59 -6.28
N PHE A 121 9.15 8.37 -6.22
CA PHE A 121 7.71 8.10 -6.23
C PHE A 121 7.17 7.69 -4.86
N VAL A 122 7.99 7.69 -3.80
CA VAL A 122 7.53 7.38 -2.46
C VAL A 122 7.66 8.61 -1.58
N VAL A 123 6.54 9.06 -1.01
CA VAL A 123 6.47 10.20 -0.13
C VAL A 123 6.23 9.70 1.29
N VAL A 124 7.22 9.85 2.16
CA VAL A 124 7.04 9.61 3.60
C VAL A 124 6.36 10.84 4.20
N THR A 125 5.28 10.63 4.94
CA THR A 125 4.52 11.73 5.55
C THR A 125 4.38 11.55 7.04
N GLU A 126 4.54 12.62 7.81
CA GLU A 126 4.12 12.64 9.22
C GLU A 126 2.59 12.61 9.38
N GLY A 127 1.80 12.91 8.33
CA GLY A 127 0.34 12.83 8.39
C GLY A 127 -0.21 11.43 8.08
N SER A 128 -1.53 11.27 8.17
CA SER A 128 -2.21 10.12 7.56
C SER A 128 -2.28 10.33 6.03
N PRO A 129 -1.82 9.37 5.21
CA PRO A 129 -1.93 9.46 3.76
C PRO A 129 -3.38 9.61 3.29
N SER A 130 -3.61 10.42 2.26
CA SER A 130 -4.90 10.57 1.58
C SER A 130 -4.83 10.00 0.17
N THR A 131 -5.79 9.16 -0.23
CA THR A 131 -5.87 8.63 -1.60
C THR A 131 -5.99 9.74 -2.64
N LYS A 132 -6.65 10.85 -2.28
CA LYS A 132 -6.84 11.99 -3.17
C LYS A 132 -5.53 12.71 -3.48
N ALA A 133 -4.59 12.76 -2.53
CA ALA A 133 -3.26 13.32 -2.75
C ALA A 133 -2.45 12.55 -3.80
N CYS A 134 -2.75 11.26 -3.99
CA CYS A 134 -2.09 10.41 -4.99
C CYS A 134 -2.83 10.39 -6.35
N LEU A 135 -4.02 11.00 -6.46
CA LEU A 135 -4.91 10.82 -7.62
C LEU A 135 -4.22 11.20 -8.93
N SER A 136 -4.24 10.29 -9.91
CA SER A 136 -3.61 10.43 -11.24
C SER A 136 -2.11 10.69 -11.22
N SER A 137 -1.43 10.47 -10.09
CA SER A 137 0.03 10.50 -9.98
C SER A 137 0.59 9.10 -9.80
N ASN A 138 1.89 8.96 -10.06
CA ASN A 138 2.61 7.71 -9.83
C ASN A 138 3.17 7.61 -8.40
N THR A 139 2.74 8.46 -7.46
CA THR A 139 3.26 8.42 -6.09
C THR A 139 2.56 7.40 -5.21
N ALA A 140 3.30 6.95 -4.20
CA ALA A 140 2.78 6.28 -3.02
C ALA A 140 3.09 7.14 -1.79
N HIS A 141 2.08 7.48 -1.01
CA HIS A 141 2.27 8.20 0.25
C HIS A 141 2.23 7.19 1.39
N VAL A 142 3.25 7.18 2.25
CA VAL A 142 3.39 6.21 3.33
C VAL A 142 3.62 6.88 4.68
N THR A 143 3.14 6.25 5.74
CA THR A 143 3.44 6.66 7.13
C THR A 143 3.49 5.45 8.05
N VAL A 144 4.11 5.62 9.22
CA VAL A 144 4.25 4.58 10.23
C VAL A 144 4.08 5.14 11.64
N ARG A 145 3.41 4.39 12.52
CA ARG A 145 3.20 4.70 13.93
C ARG A 145 3.41 3.47 14.80
N ALA A 146 4.01 3.67 15.97
CA ALA A 146 3.97 2.70 17.05
C ALA A 146 2.90 3.09 18.06
N ASP A 147 2.05 2.14 18.47
CA ASP A 147 1.13 2.28 19.59
C ASP A 147 1.58 1.36 20.73
N GLU A 148 2.28 1.94 21.71
CA GLU A 148 2.79 1.21 22.88
C GLU A 148 1.66 0.56 23.70
N ARG A 149 0.47 1.18 23.75
CA ARG A 149 -0.67 0.69 24.53
C ARG A 149 -1.20 -0.62 23.98
N THR A 150 -1.18 -0.80 22.65
CA THR A 150 -1.64 -2.02 21.99
C THR A 150 -0.50 -2.95 21.59
N GLY A 151 0.76 -2.49 21.65
CA GLY A 151 1.92 -3.26 21.22
C GLY A 151 1.95 -3.50 19.70
N HIS A 152 1.38 -2.60 18.91
CA HIS A 152 1.30 -2.72 17.45
C HIS A 152 1.98 -1.55 16.75
N ILE A 153 2.48 -1.83 15.55
CA ILE A 153 2.81 -0.83 14.54
C ILE A 153 1.66 -0.72 13.56
N VAL A 154 1.27 0.51 13.23
CA VAL A 154 0.37 0.83 12.13
C VAL A 154 1.19 1.45 11.02
N ALA A 155 1.20 0.80 9.85
CA ALA A 155 1.78 1.34 8.63
C ALA A 155 0.67 1.58 7.61
N ILE A 156 0.60 2.78 7.05
CA ILE A 156 -0.44 3.16 6.08
C ILE A 156 0.22 3.54 4.77
N GLY A 157 -0.34 3.07 3.66
CA GLY A 157 0.07 3.47 2.31
C GLY A 157 -1.13 3.85 1.45
N ALA A 158 -1.04 4.97 0.74
CA ALA A 158 -2.03 5.40 -0.25
C ALA A 158 -1.40 5.50 -1.65
N ILE A 159 -2.16 5.12 -2.68
CA ILE A 159 -1.79 5.23 -4.10
C ILE A 159 -3.04 5.55 -4.95
N ASP A 160 -2.84 6.00 -6.18
CA ASP A 160 -3.84 5.80 -7.24
C ASP A 160 -3.76 4.35 -7.76
N ASN A 161 -4.87 3.61 -7.63
CA ASN A 161 -4.94 2.19 -7.99
C ASN A 161 -4.79 1.90 -9.48
N LEU A 162 -5.02 2.88 -10.36
CA LEU A 162 -4.86 2.75 -11.80
C LEU A 162 -3.51 3.30 -12.29
N THR A 163 -2.87 4.18 -11.50
CA THR A 163 -1.55 4.73 -11.83
C THR A 163 -0.46 3.90 -11.15
N LYS A 164 0.04 4.27 -9.96
CA LYS A 164 1.06 3.49 -9.25
C LYS A 164 0.62 2.05 -8.94
N GLY A 165 -0.70 1.81 -8.81
CA GLY A 165 -1.25 0.47 -8.63
C GLY A 165 -1.37 -0.37 -9.90
N ALA A 166 -1.19 0.20 -11.09
CA ALA A 166 -1.31 -0.52 -12.36
C ALA A 166 -0.48 0.12 -13.49
N SER A 167 -1.08 0.98 -14.32
CA SER A 167 -0.50 1.42 -15.58
C SER A 167 0.71 2.33 -15.41
N GLY A 168 0.75 3.16 -14.38
CA GLY A 168 1.91 4.01 -14.07
C GLY A 168 3.13 3.18 -13.72
N GLN A 169 2.96 2.16 -12.87
CA GLN A 169 4.02 1.20 -12.55
C GLN A 169 4.47 0.40 -13.78
N ALA A 170 3.54 0.02 -14.66
CA ALA A 170 3.89 -0.65 -15.91
C ALA A 170 4.77 0.22 -16.81
N ILE A 171 4.47 1.52 -16.94
CA ILE A 171 5.30 2.47 -17.68
C ILE A 171 6.65 2.70 -16.99
N GLN A 172 6.67 2.79 -15.65
CA GLN A 172 7.91 2.89 -14.87
C GLN A 172 8.85 1.72 -15.16
N CYS A 173 8.33 0.48 -15.12
CA CYS A 173 9.08 -0.71 -15.50
C CYS A 173 9.51 -0.70 -16.98
N ALA A 174 8.65 -0.26 -17.89
CA ALA A 174 8.96 -0.17 -19.31
C ALA A 174 10.08 0.84 -19.60
N ASN A 175 10.12 1.98 -18.89
CA ASN A 175 11.19 2.96 -18.99
C ASN A 175 12.53 2.33 -18.62
N ILE A 176 12.58 1.61 -17.49
CA ILE A 176 13.79 0.90 -17.04
C ILE A 176 14.26 -0.10 -18.11
N LEU A 177 13.35 -0.94 -18.62
CA LEU A 177 13.67 -1.94 -19.64
C LEU A 177 14.15 -1.31 -20.96
N ALA A 178 13.63 -0.14 -21.31
CA ALA A 178 14.01 0.61 -22.51
C ALA A 178 15.27 1.46 -22.34
N GLY A 179 15.87 1.52 -21.13
CA GLY A 179 17.02 2.39 -20.82
C GLY A 179 16.67 3.88 -20.78
N LEU A 180 15.39 4.22 -20.62
CA LEU A 180 14.94 5.61 -20.41
C LEU A 180 15.07 5.98 -18.92
N PRO A 181 15.13 7.28 -18.58
CA PRO A 181 14.96 7.72 -17.20
C PRO A 181 13.66 7.14 -16.64
N GLU A 182 13.73 6.51 -15.46
CA GLU A 182 12.60 5.80 -14.85
C GLU A 182 11.32 6.63 -14.77
N ALA A 183 11.48 7.94 -14.55
CA ALA A 183 10.40 8.92 -14.38
C ALA A 183 9.69 9.33 -15.68
N THR A 184 10.17 8.89 -16.84
CA THR A 184 9.74 9.42 -18.14
C THR A 184 8.23 9.26 -18.32
N GLY A 185 7.51 10.38 -18.48
CA GLY A 185 6.06 10.40 -18.67
C GLY A 185 5.22 10.14 -17.42
N LEU A 186 5.82 10.17 -16.22
CA LEU A 186 5.15 9.87 -14.95
C LEU A 186 5.14 11.11 -14.04
N SER A 187 3.95 11.60 -13.69
CA SER A 187 3.79 12.71 -12.76
C SER A 187 3.95 12.24 -11.30
N SER A 188 4.72 13.00 -10.50
CA SER A 188 4.76 12.87 -9.05
C SER A 188 3.73 13.76 -8.33
N ILE A 189 2.96 14.55 -9.07
CA ILE A 189 1.99 15.52 -8.53
C ILE A 189 0.58 14.99 -8.73
N GLY A 190 -0.14 14.79 -7.62
CA GLY A 190 -1.55 14.40 -7.63
C GLY A 190 -2.50 15.51 -8.06
N VAL A 191 -3.61 15.14 -8.67
CA VAL A 191 -4.69 16.06 -9.08
C VAL A 191 -5.69 16.21 -7.94
N TYR A 192 -5.81 17.42 -7.41
CA TYR A 192 -6.65 17.79 -6.26
C TYR A 192 -7.50 19.02 -6.62
N PRO A 193 -8.72 19.22 -6.07
CA PRO A 193 -9.45 18.42 -5.07
C PRO A 193 -10.25 17.26 -5.61
#